data_AF-W3VBN1-F1
#
_entry.id   AF-W3VBN1-F1
#
_cell.length_a   1.000
_cell.length_b   1.000
_cell.length_c   1.000
_cell.angle_alpha   90.00
_cell.angle_beta   90.00
_cell.angle_gamma   90.00
#
_symmetry.space_group_name_H-M   'P 1'
#
loop_
_entity.id
_entity.type
_entity.pdbx_description
1 polymer ?
#
loop_
_entity_poly.entity_id
_entity_poly.type
_entity_poly.pdbx_seq_one_letter_code
_entity_poly.pdbx_strand_id
1 'polypeptide(L)' 'MTNKLTAQIASLPDRENVVYEIFWGTDQVAEISNEPEHGMRIEIFSCPNGGIWNFDFREFRTLVEQVEKNLI' A
#
# COMPACT_ATOMS: atom_id res chain seq x y z
N MET A 1 -5.47 14.30 16.34
CA MET A 1 -4.58 14.39 15.16
C MET A 1 -5.22 13.54 14.08
N THR A 2 -5.52 14.12 12.93
CA THR A 2 -5.97 13.33 11.78
C THR A 2 -4.73 12.61 11.27
N ASN A 3 -4.73 11.28 11.29
CA ASN A 3 -3.68 10.51 10.63
C ASN A 3 -3.67 10.91 9.13
N LYS A 4 -2.57 10.66 8.43
CA LYS A 4 -2.44 10.94 7.00
C LYS A 4 -2.07 9.65 6.29
N LEU A 5 -2.48 9.51 5.04
CA LEU A 5 -1.96 8.43 4.22
C LEU A 5 -0.49 8.71 3.86
N THR A 6 0.35 7.70 4.09
CA THR A 6 1.76 7.71 3.74
C THR A 6 2.10 6.44 3.00
N ALA A 7 3.20 6.45 2.25
CA ALA A 7 3.69 5.24 1.61
C ALA A 7 5.20 5.11 1.72
N GLN A 8 5.68 3.87 1.66
CA GLN A 8 7.10 3.54 1.69
C GLN A 8 7.40 2.33 0.80
N ILE A 9 8.67 2.19 0.42
CA ILE A 9 9.17 1.01 -0.27
C ILE A 9 9.91 0.16 0.75
N ALA A 10 9.61 -1.14 0.79
CA ALA A 10 10.22 -2.08 1.73
C ALA A 10 10.72 -3.34 1.01
N SER A 11 11.83 -3.89 1.49
CA SER A 11 12.28 -5.24 1.13
C SER A 11 11.81 -6.20 2.22
N LEU A 12 10.94 -7.15 1.87
CA LEU A 12 10.42 -8.14 2.81
C LEU A 12 11.17 -9.47 2.66
N PRO A 13 11.40 -10.24 3.74
CA PRO A 13 12.15 -11.49 3.67
C PRO A 13 11.51 -12.60 2.80
N ASP A 14 10.20 -12.51 2.59
CA ASP A 14 9.36 -13.47 1.89
C ASP A 14 8.98 -13.04 0.46
N ARG A 15 9.55 -11.93 -0.02
CA ARG A 15 9.32 -11.38 -1.37
C ARG A 15 10.62 -11.39 -2.18
N GLU A 16 10.51 -11.61 -3.49
CA GLU A 16 11.67 -11.49 -4.38
C GLU A 16 11.95 -10.02 -4.72
N ASN A 17 10.88 -9.26 -4.96
CA ASN A 17 10.96 -7.82 -5.26
C ASN A 17 10.61 -6.97 -4.04
N VAL A 18 10.95 -5.67 -4.12
CA VAL A 18 10.47 -4.69 -3.14
C VAL A 18 8.96 -4.50 -3.28
N VAL A 19 8.32 -4.18 -2.16
CA VAL A 19 6.89 -3.86 -2.10
C VAL A 19 6.70 -2.38 -1.83
N TYR A 20 5.55 -1.85 -2.24
CA TYR A 20 5.10 -0.50 -1.94
C TYR A 20 3.95 -0.58 -0.94
N GLU A 21 4.18 -0.11 0.27
CA GLU A 21 3.23 -0.19 1.38
C GLU A 21 2.55 1.15 1.59
N ILE A 22 1.23 1.16 1.76
CA ILE A 22 0.42 2.34 2.08
C ILE A 22 -0.09 2.21 3.52
N PHE A 23 0.13 3.24 4.32
CA PHE A 23 -0.21 3.30 5.75
C PHE A 23 -1.16 4.45 6.07
N TRP A 24 -1.99 4.24 7.10
CA TRP A 24 -2.75 5.26 7.79
C TRP A 24 -2.28 5.35 9.25
N GLY A 25 -1.39 6.29 9.53
CA GLY A 25 -0.68 6.30 10.82
C GLY A 25 0.23 5.07 10.92
N THR A 26 -0.05 4.16 11.87
CA THR A 26 0.71 2.92 12.05
C THR A 26 0.07 1.70 11.40
N ASP A 27 -1.15 1.85 10.86
CA ASP A 27 -1.91 0.73 10.32
C ASP A 27 -1.65 0.60 8.82
N GLN A 28 -1.22 -0.59 8.39
CA GLN A 28 -1.05 -0.87 6.97
C GLN A 28 -2.42 -1.06 6.32
N VAL A 29 -2.64 -0.33 5.23
CA VAL A 29 -3.90 -0.29 4.49
C VAL A 29 -3.82 -1.15 3.25
N ALA A 30 -2.72 -1.01 2.51
CA ALA A 30 -2.50 -1.74 1.28
C ALA A 30 -1.01 -2.05 1.09
N GLU A 31 -0.74 -3.11 0.35
CA GLU A 31 0.56 -3.45 -0.17
C GLU A 31 0.44 -3.67 -1.67
N ILE A 32 1.39 -3.15 -2.44
CA ILE A 32 1.47 -3.36 -3.88
C ILE A 32 2.81 -4.02 -4.16
N SER A 33 2.77 -5.13 -4.88
CA SER A 33 3.94 -5.93 -5.26
C SER A 33 3.91 -6.19 -6.77
N ASN A 34 5.07 -6.48 -7.35
CA ASN A 34 5.20 -6.85 -8.75
C ASN A 34 6.15 -8.05 -8.86
N GLU A 35 5.64 -9.23 -8.57
CA GLU A 35 6.44 -10.46 -8.52
C GLU A 35 6.52 -11.13 -9.91
N PRO A 36 7.64 -11.80 -10.27
CA PRO A 36 7.85 -12.37 -11.60
C PRO A 36 6.72 -13.31 -12.08
N GLU A 37 6.13 -14.09 -11.18
CA GLU A 37 5.08 -15.07 -11.54
C GLU A 37 3.65 -14.50 -11.50
N HIS A 38 3.43 -13.44 -10.72
CA HIS A 38 2.09 -12.95 -10.40
C HIS A 38 1.76 -11.61 -11.07
N GLY A 39 2.79 -10.90 -11.54
CA GLY A 39 2.71 -9.53 -12.03
C GLY A 39 2.33 -8.55 -10.92
N MET A 40 1.91 -7.35 -11.32
CA MET A 40 1.50 -6.33 -10.38
C MET A 40 0.18 -6.69 -9.67
N ARG A 41 0.20 -6.69 -8.34
CA ARG A 41 -0.95 -7.01 -7.47
C ARG A 41 -1.05 -6.00 -6.35
N ILE A 42 -2.28 -5.72 -5.92
CA ILE A 42 -2.59 -4.93 -4.73
C ILE A 42 -3.34 -5.80 -3.73
N GLU A 43 -2.83 -5.86 -2.52
CA GLU A 43 -3.47 -6.47 -1.36
C GLU A 43 -4.05 -5.35 -0.50
N ILE A 44 -5.31 -5.48 -0.07
CA ILE A 44 -6.01 -4.50 0.77
C ILE A 44 -6.31 -5.15 2.12
N PHE A 45 -5.78 -4.57 3.19
CA PHE A 45 -5.93 -5.11 4.54
C PHE A 45 -7.22 -4.63 5.21
N SER A 46 -7.77 -5.46 6.08
CA SER A 46 -8.96 -5.11 6.87
C SER A 46 -8.63 -4.03 7.90
N CYS A 47 -9.59 -3.14 8.18
CA CYS A 47 -9.40 -2.13 9.23
C CYS A 47 -9.27 -2.82 10.60
N PRO A 48 -8.19 -2.56 11.38
CA PRO A 48 -7.92 -3.28 12.62
C PRO A 48 -9.03 -3.16 13.68
N ASN A 49 -9.82 -2.10 13.62
CA ASN A 49 -10.95 -1.88 14.53
C ASN A 49 -12.26 -2.58 14.09
N GLY A 50 -12.22 -3.40 13.04
CA GLY A 50 -13.39 -4.09 12.47
C GLY A 50 -14.33 -3.20 11.66
N GLY A 51 -13.97 -1.94 11.45
CA GLY A 51 -14.72 -0.98 10.66
C GLY A 51 -14.34 -0.95 9.18
N ILE A 52 -14.57 0.19 8.55
CA ILE A 52 -14.18 0.46 7.18
C ILE A 52 -13.00 1.43 7.13
N TRP A 53 -12.18 1.29 6.10
CA TRP A 53 -11.31 2.38 5.68
C TRP A 53 -12.15 3.48 5.04
N ASN A 54 -11.92 4.73 5.47
CA ASN A 54 -12.57 5.90 4.91
C ASN A 54 -11.52 6.98 4.75
N PHE A 55 -11.10 7.19 3.51
CA PHE A 55 -10.05 8.13 3.14
C PHE A 55 -10.54 9.09 2.06
N ASP A 56 -9.80 10.18 1.87
CA ASP A 56 -9.98 10.99 0.67
C ASP A 56 -9.61 10.18 -0.58
N PHE A 57 -10.51 10.14 -1.55
CA PHE A 57 -10.34 9.36 -2.77
C PHE A 57 -9.12 9.82 -3.58
N ARG A 58 -8.85 11.13 -3.66
CA ARG A 58 -7.74 11.67 -4.47
C ARG A 58 -6.41 11.40 -3.81
N GLU A 59 -6.35 11.49 -2.48
CA GLU A 59 -5.17 11.14 -1.70
C GLU A 59 -4.80 9.66 -1.91
N PHE A 60 -5.75 8.75 -1.69
CA PHE A 60 -5.48 7.31 -1.86
C PHE A 60 -5.13 6.96 -3.30
N ARG A 61 -5.89 7.47 -4.28
CA ARG A 61 -5.60 7.27 -5.70
C ARG A 61 -4.20 7.74 -6.08
N THR A 62 -3.76 8.89 -5.59
CA THR A 62 -2.44 9.44 -5.89
C THR A 62 -1.32 8.52 -5.42
N LEU A 63 -1.47 7.89 -4.25
CA LEU A 63 -0.49 6.93 -3.73
C LEU A 63 -0.47 5.64 -4.57
N VAL A 64 -1.63 5.14 -4.99
CA VAL A 64 -1.70 3.97 -5.89
C VAL A 64 -1.04 4.27 -7.24
N GLU A 65 -1.31 5.42 -7.84
CA GLU A 65 -0.70 5.83 -9.12
C GLU A 65 0.82 6.05 -9.02
N GLN A 66 1.35 6.39 -7.84
CA GLN A 66 2.79 6.54 -7.65
C GLN A 66 3.54 5.21 -7.77
N VAL A 67 2.87 4.06 -7.65
CA VAL A 67 3.53 2.76 -7.74
C VAL A 67 4.14 2.49 -9.10
N GLU A 68 3.52 2.96 -10.19
CA GLU A 68 4.06 2.80 -11.55
C GLU A 68 5.45 3.42 -11.71
N LYS A 69 5.84 4.37 -10.85
CA LYS A 69 7.17 5.00 -10.87
C LYS A 69 8.18 4.30 -9.98
N ASN A 70 7.73 3.42 -9.09
CA ASN A 70 8.54 2.86 -8.01
C ASN A 70 8.74 1.35 -8.14
N LEU A 71 7.81 0.62 -8.79
CA LEU A 71 7.84 -0.84 -8.93
C LEU A 71 7.83 -1.35 -10.40
N ILE A 72 7.90 -0.44 -11.37
CA ILE A 72 7.99 -0.76 -12.81
C ILE A 72 9.35 -0.32 -13.34
#